data_AF-A0A2D7CSN0-F1
#
_entry.id   AF-A0A2D7CSN0-F1
#
_cell.length_a   1.000
_cell.length_b   1.000
_cell.length_c   1.000
_cell.angle_alpha   90.00
_cell.angle_beta   90.00
_cell.angle_gamma   90.00
#
_symmetry.space_group_name_H-M   'P 1'
#
loop_
_entity.id
_entity.type
_entity.pdbx_description
1 polymer ?
#
loop_
_entity_poly.entity_id
_entity_poly.type
_entity_poly.pdbx_seq_one_letter_code
_entity_poly.pdbx_strand_id
1 'polypeptide(L)'
;MTGLKYDQDKPMYNLLPANAIDDMAKVMTFGAKKYAPNSWQNVEDGLERYRAALLRHTFAIQRGELIDSESGLPHSAHAMCCAAFINELEKMQNA
;
A
#
# COMPACT_ATOMS: atom_id res chain seq x y z
N MET A 1 -17.03 25.11 30.04
CA MET A 1 -15.78 25.20 29.27
C MET A 1 -15.87 24.21 28.12
N THR A 2 -15.99 24.71 26.90
CA THR A 2 -15.97 23.91 25.67
C THR A 2 -14.52 23.65 25.31
N GLY A 3 -14.12 22.38 25.13
CA GLY A 3 -12.75 22.04 24.77
C GLY A 3 -12.39 22.58 23.39
N LEU A 4 -11.32 23.38 23.30
CA LEU A 4 -10.73 23.83 22.04
C LEU A 4 -9.79 22.74 21.51
N LYS A 5 -10.00 22.31 20.26
CA LYS A 5 -9.17 21.31 19.58
C LYS A 5 -8.44 21.98 18.40
N TYR A 6 -7.12 22.07 18.49
CA TYR A 6 -6.26 22.69 17.47
C TYR A 6 -5.80 21.63 16.46
N ASP A 7 -6.60 21.42 15.42
CA ASP A 7 -6.34 20.42 14.39
C ASP A 7 -6.13 21.02 12.99
N GLN A 8 -6.14 22.36 12.84
CA GLN A 8 -6.19 23.00 11.52
C GLN A 8 -5.01 22.61 10.60
N ASP A 9 -3.84 22.35 11.17
CA ASP A 9 -2.64 21.96 10.42
C ASP A 9 -2.38 20.44 10.41
N LYS A 10 -3.31 19.63 10.96
CA LYS A 10 -3.15 18.16 10.99
C LYS A 10 -3.69 17.54 9.71
N PRO A 11 -3.08 16.45 9.22
CA PRO A 11 -3.65 15.69 8.10
C PRO A 11 -5.09 15.25 8.38
N MET A 12 -5.96 15.46 7.39
CA MET A 12 -7.38 15.10 7.47
C MET A 12 -7.59 13.62 7.12
N TYR A 13 -7.32 12.72 8.07
CA TYR A 13 -7.45 11.26 7.88
C TYR A 13 -8.86 10.81 7.43
N ASN A 14 -9.89 11.59 7.72
CA ASN A 14 -11.26 11.34 7.29
C ASN A 14 -11.49 11.52 5.77
N LEU A 15 -10.52 12.08 5.04
CA LEU A 15 -10.57 12.15 3.58
C LEU A 15 -10.11 10.86 2.89
N LEU A 16 -9.60 9.88 3.64
CA LEU A 16 -9.14 8.62 3.07
C LEU A 16 -10.33 7.81 2.53
N PRO A 17 -10.27 7.33 1.27
CA PRO A 17 -11.33 6.49 0.71
C PRO A 17 -11.35 5.11 1.38
N ALA A 18 -12.30 4.90 2.29
CA ALA A 18 -12.36 3.72 3.17
C ALA A 18 -12.25 2.39 2.42
N ASN A 19 -12.97 2.22 1.30
CA ASN A 19 -12.92 0.99 0.51
C ASN A 19 -11.53 0.70 -0.08
N ALA A 20 -10.83 1.74 -0.56
CA ALA A 20 -9.50 1.56 -1.13
C ALA A 20 -8.46 1.22 -0.05
N ILE A 21 -8.60 1.82 1.14
CA ILE A 21 -7.76 1.49 2.30
C ILE A 21 -8.02 0.06 2.79
N ASP A 22 -9.29 -0.36 2.84
CA ASP A 22 -9.68 -1.73 3.21
C ASP A 22 -9.11 -2.76 2.22
N ASP A 23 -9.20 -2.51 0.91
CA ASP A 23 -8.63 -3.40 -0.10
C ASP A 23 -7.10 -3.47 -0.03
N MET A 24 -6.42 -2.34 0.21
CA MET A 24 -4.96 -2.36 0.47
C MET A 24 -4.62 -3.17 1.72
N ALA A 25 -5.41 -3.05 2.79
CA ALA A 25 -5.24 -3.85 4.01
C ALA A 25 -5.45 -5.35 3.77
N LYS A 26 -6.39 -5.73 2.90
CA LYS A 26 -6.56 -7.13 2.46
C LYS A 26 -5.33 -7.63 1.70
N VAL A 27 -4.75 -6.83 0.81
CA VAL A 27 -3.50 -7.19 0.11
C VAL A 27 -2.35 -7.41 1.10
N MET A 28 -2.18 -6.50 2.07
CA MET A 28 -1.17 -6.65 3.12
C MET A 28 -1.42 -7.89 3.98
N THR A 29 -2.68 -8.20 4.28
CA THR A 29 -3.07 -9.41 5.03
C THR A 29 -2.77 -10.67 4.22
N PHE A 30 -3.02 -10.67 2.92
CA PHE A 30 -2.66 -11.76 2.02
C PHE A 30 -1.15 -12.00 2.04
N GLY A 31 -0.33 -10.95 1.89
CA GLY A 31 1.12 -11.03 1.97
C GLY A 31 1.62 -11.50 3.35
N ALA A 32 1.03 -11.00 4.43
CA ALA A 32 1.38 -11.39 5.80
C ALA A 32 1.11 -12.88 6.08
N LYS A 33 -0.02 -13.41 5.57
CA LYS A 33 -0.34 -14.84 5.67
C LYS A 33 0.59 -15.71 4.82
N LYS A 34 1.00 -15.23 3.65
CA LYS A 34 1.86 -15.97 2.71
C LYS A 34 3.32 -16.01 3.14
N TYR A 35 3.84 -14.91 3.71
CA TYR A 35 5.27 -14.77 4.02
C TYR A 35 5.51 -14.64 5.53
N ALA A 36 5.08 -13.52 6.12
CA ALA A 36 5.02 -13.23 7.55
C ALA A 36 4.57 -11.76 7.73
N PRO A 37 3.96 -11.39 8.87
CA PRO A 37 3.66 -10.00 9.18
C PRO A 37 4.88 -9.10 9.04
N ASN A 38 4.75 -7.97 8.33
CA ASN A 38 5.78 -6.96 8.11
C ASN A 38 7.10 -7.44 7.49
N SER A 39 7.14 -8.66 6.93
CA SER A 39 8.34 -9.17 6.23
C SER A 39 8.73 -8.35 5.01
N TRP A 40 7.81 -7.53 4.48
CA TRP A 40 8.03 -6.60 3.37
C TRP A 40 9.18 -5.61 3.62
N GLN A 41 9.48 -5.29 4.89
CA GLN A 41 10.56 -4.37 5.31
C GLN A 41 11.95 -4.97 5.09
N ASN A 42 12.07 -6.29 5.09
CA ASN A 42 13.35 -7.01 5.08
C ASN A 42 13.67 -7.62 3.71
N VAL A 43 12.95 -7.20 2.68
CA VAL A 43 13.18 -7.67 1.31
C VAL A 43 14.48 -7.05 0.79
N GLU A 44 15.46 -7.91 0.49
CA GLU A 44 16.69 -7.51 -0.22
C GLU A 44 16.33 -6.81 -1.54
N ASP A 45 16.97 -5.67 -1.80
CA ASP A 45 16.65 -4.75 -2.89
C ASP A 45 15.17 -4.33 -2.94
N GLY A 46 14.56 -4.15 -1.77
CA GLY A 46 13.13 -3.89 -1.60
C GLY A 46 12.60 -2.76 -2.47
N LEU A 47 13.29 -1.62 -2.56
CA LEU A 47 12.84 -0.49 -3.39
C LEU A 47 12.68 -0.88 -4.86
N GLU A 48 13.71 -1.47 -5.47
CA GLU A 48 13.65 -1.86 -6.89
C GLU A 48 12.60 -2.96 -7.12
N ARG A 49 12.50 -3.92 -6.19
CA ARG A 49 11.51 -4.99 -6.28
C ARG A 49 10.08 -4.49 -6.18
N TYR A 50 9.79 -3.54 -5.30
CA TYR A 50 8.46 -2.94 -5.18
C TYR A 50 8.16 -1.96 -6.32
N ARG A 51 9.15 -1.22 -6.84
CA ARG A 51 8.99 -0.41 -8.08
C ARG A 51 8.61 -1.29 -9.26
N ALA A 52 9.30 -2.41 -9.44
CA ALA A 52 8.95 -3.38 -10.47
C ALA A 52 7.57 -4.02 -10.25
N ALA A 53 7.19 -4.32 -9.01
CA ALA A 53 5.86 -4.85 -8.67
C ALA A 53 4.73 -3.84 -8.96
N LEU A 54 4.93 -2.57 -8.60
CA LEU A 54 4.02 -1.48 -8.92
C LEU A 54 3.78 -1.38 -10.43
N LEU A 55 4.85 -1.45 -11.24
CA LEU A 55 4.73 -1.44 -12.70
C LEU A 55 3.97 -2.65 -13.24
N ARG A 56 4.19 -3.85 -12.68
CA ARG A 56 3.42 -5.05 -13.09
C ARG A 56 1.91 -4.87 -12.86
N HIS A 57 1.51 -4.37 -11.69
CA HIS A 57 0.10 -4.15 -11.37
C HIS A 57 -0.53 -3.01 -12.19
N THR A 58 0.20 -1.91 -12.39
CA THR A 58 -0.30 -0.79 -13.21
C THR A 58 -0.43 -1.19 -14.69
N PHE A 59 0.52 -1.97 -15.23
CA PHE A 59 0.39 -2.47 -16.60
C PHE A 59 -0.71 -3.51 -16.76
N ALA A 60 -1.00 -4.34 -15.75
CA ALA A 60 -2.17 -5.23 -15.74
C ALA A 60 -3.46 -4.42 -15.89
N ILE A 61 -3.63 -3.37 -15.07
CA ILE A 61 -4.78 -2.46 -15.18
C ILE A 61 -4.88 -1.87 -16.59
N GLN A 62 -3.77 -1.41 -17.17
CA GLN A 62 -3.77 -0.83 -18.51
C GLN A 62 -4.14 -1.83 -19.62
N ARG A 63 -3.92 -3.13 -19.40
CA ARG A 63 -4.38 -4.20 -20.29
C ARG A 63 -5.83 -4.65 -20.04
N GLY A 64 -6.51 -4.07 -19.04
CA GLY A 64 -7.87 -4.46 -18.66
C GLY A 64 -7.94 -5.64 -17.68
N GLU A 65 -6.80 -6.10 -17.18
CA GLU A 65 -6.73 -7.06 -16.07
C GLU A 65 -6.94 -6.27 -14.78
N LEU A 66 -8.13 -6.39 -14.17
CA LEU A 66 -8.47 -5.61 -12.96
C LEU A 66 -8.26 -6.38 -11.65
N ILE A 67 -8.27 -7.71 -11.71
CA ILE A 67 -8.18 -8.59 -10.54
C ILE A 67 -6.92 -9.44 -10.66
N ASP A 68 -6.12 -9.44 -9.60
CA ASP A 68 -4.96 -10.31 -9.46
C ASP A 68 -5.40 -11.76 -9.26
N SER A 69 -4.93 -12.65 -10.12
CA SER A 69 -5.38 -14.05 -10.13
C SER A 69 -4.89 -14.87 -8.93
N GLU A 70 -3.81 -14.44 -8.28
CA GLU A 70 -3.26 -15.15 -7.11
C GLU A 70 -4.08 -14.84 -5.85
N SER A 71 -4.35 -13.56 -5.62
CA SER A 71 -5.01 -13.08 -4.40
C SER A 71 -6.53 -12.93 -4.53
N GLY A 72 -7.05 -12.82 -5.75
CA GLY A 72 -8.44 -12.45 -6.01
C GLY A 72 -8.77 -10.99 -5.67
N LEU A 73 -7.76 -10.14 -5.46
CA LEU A 73 -7.91 -8.74 -5.07
C LEU A 73 -7.62 -7.79 -6.24
N PRO A 74 -8.13 -6.53 -6.21
CA PRO A 74 -7.88 -5.58 -7.28
C PRO A 74 -6.39 -5.28 -7.48
N HIS A 75 -5.94 -5.23 -8.75
CA HIS A 75 -4.59 -4.79 -9.07
C HIS A 75 -4.30 -3.35 -8.61
N SER A 76 -5.33 -2.50 -8.54
CA SER A 76 -5.21 -1.14 -7.97
C SER A 76 -4.85 -1.17 -6.49
N ALA A 77 -5.39 -2.10 -5.71
CA ALA A 77 -5.06 -2.27 -4.30
C ALA A 77 -3.61 -2.77 -4.12
N HIS A 78 -3.15 -3.68 -4.98
CA HIS A 78 -1.75 -4.09 -5.01
C HIS A 78 -0.80 -2.95 -5.39
N ALA A 79 -1.17 -2.12 -6.35
CA ALA A 79 -0.42 -0.94 -6.72
C ALA A 79 -0.32 0.06 -5.54
N MET A 80 -1.42 0.31 -4.83
CA MET A 80 -1.40 1.12 -3.60
C MET A 80 -0.46 0.54 -2.53
N CYS A 81 -0.53 -0.78 -2.30
CA CYS A 81 0.34 -1.48 -1.36
C CYS A 81 1.83 -1.30 -1.73
N CYS A 82 2.19 -1.51 -3.01
CA CYS A 82 3.56 -1.30 -3.49
C CYS A 82 4.02 0.14 -3.30
N ALA A 83 3.18 1.13 -3.66
CA ALA A 83 3.51 2.54 -3.49
C ALA A 83 3.70 2.91 -2.01
N ALA A 84 2.87 2.37 -1.11
CA ALA A 84 3.02 2.57 0.33
C ALA A 84 4.35 2.01 0.84
N PHE A 85 4.74 0.80 0.43
CA PHE A 85 6.04 0.22 0.80
C PHE A 85 7.22 1.02 0.26
N ILE A 86 7.17 1.48 -0.99
CA ILE A 86 8.21 2.33 -1.57
C ILE A 86 8.38 3.61 -0.74
N ASN A 87 7.29 4.34 -0.49
CA ASN A 87 7.33 5.57 0.30
C ASN A 87 7.89 5.33 1.71
N GLU A 88 7.53 4.22 2.35
CA GLU A 88 8.01 3.91 3.70
C GLU A 88 9.49 3.52 3.70
N LEU A 89 9.94 2.69 2.75
CA LEU A 89 11.35 2.32 2.60
C LEU A 89 12.22 3.53 2.26
N GLU A 90 11.76 4.45 1.40
CA GLU A 90 12.46 5.70 1.10
C GLU A 90 12.65 6.55 2.37
N LYS A 91 11.68 6.57 3.30
CA LYS A 91 11.84 7.26 4.59
C LYS A 91 12.80 6.53 5.52
N MET A 92 12.75 5.21 5.58
CA MET A 92 13.65 4.40 6.42
C MET A 92 15.11 4.51 5.99
N GLN A 93 15.40 4.72 4.71
CA GLN A 93 16.77 4.95 4.22
C GLN A 93 17.30 6.36 4.51
N ASN A 94 16.40 7.32 4.73
CA ASN A 94 16.72 8.72 5.00
C ASN A 94 16.62 9.09 6.50
N ALA A 95 16.38 8.10 7.36
CA ALA A 95 16.28 8.24 8.81
C ALA A 95 17.54 7.72 9.50
#